data_AF-S0F6J2-F1
#
_entry.id   AF-S0F6J2-F1
#
_cell.length_a   1.000
_cell.length_b   1.000
_cell.length_c   1.000
_cell.angle_alpha   90.00
_cell.angle_beta   90.00
_cell.angle_gamma   90.00
#
_symmetry.space_group_name_H-M   'P 1'
#
loop_
_entity.id
_entity.type
_entity.pdbx_description
1 polymer ?
#
loop_
_entity_poly.entity_id
_entity_poly.type
_entity_poly.pdbx_seq_one_letter_code
_entity_poly.pdbx_strand_id
1 'polypeptide(L)'
;MNSEHHTFAGILYADGTMYHTRVYDINNVIDCVGVGDAFCGALLYAQSAWTDNQKRVDFSTAASVLKNTISGDYNMVKVSEVEELMARNEKGELER
;
A
#
# COMPACT_ATOMS: atom_id res chain seq x y z
N MET A 1 0.34 -10.88 -24.77
CA MET A 1 -0.62 -10.99 -23.66
C MET A 1 0.07 -10.40 -22.44
N ASN A 2 0.01 -9.08 -22.23
CA ASN A 2 0.59 -8.49 -21.02
C ASN A 2 -0.50 -8.47 -19.95
N SER A 3 -0.45 -9.47 -19.08
CA SER A 3 -1.20 -9.47 -17.83
C SER A 3 -0.45 -8.57 -16.84
N GLU A 4 -0.54 -7.25 -17.00
CA GLU A 4 0.02 -6.24 -16.08
C GLU A 4 -1.02 -5.78 -15.04
N HIS A 5 -1.96 -6.67 -14.71
CA HIS A 5 -3.06 -6.40 -13.79
C HIS A 5 -2.90 -7.24 -12.52
N HIS A 6 -2.62 -6.60 -11.39
CA HIS A 6 -2.55 -7.25 -10.08
C HIS A 6 -3.60 -6.66 -9.13
N THR A 7 -4.27 -7.54 -8.38
CA THR A 7 -5.01 -7.14 -7.20
C THR A 7 -4.14 -7.32 -5.97
N PHE A 8 -4.09 -6.30 -5.11
CA PHE A 8 -3.24 -6.29 -3.94
C PHE A 8 -4.02 -5.84 -2.70
N ALA A 9 -3.89 -6.58 -1.60
CA ALA A 9 -4.50 -6.25 -0.33
C ALA A 9 -3.55 -6.61 0.81
N GLY A 10 -3.58 -5.85 1.90
CA GLY A 10 -2.83 -6.15 3.12
C GLY A 10 -3.75 -6.60 4.25
N ILE A 11 -3.18 -7.42 5.13
CA ILE A 11 -3.81 -7.83 6.37
C ILE A 11 -2.80 -7.62 7.50
N LEU A 12 -3.24 -6.98 8.58
CA LEU A 12 -2.49 -6.84 9.83
C LEU A 12 -3.28 -7.52 10.94
N TYR A 13 -2.64 -8.43 11.67
CA TYR A 13 -3.21 -8.99 12.88
C TYR A 13 -2.51 -8.38 14.09
N ALA A 14 -3.27 -7.69 14.93
CA ALA A 14 -2.76 -7.01 16.12
C ALA A 14 -3.80 -7.05 17.23
N ASP A 15 -3.36 -7.35 18.47
CA ASP A 15 -4.20 -7.32 19.67
C ASP A 15 -5.48 -8.17 19.56
N GLY A 16 -5.39 -9.34 18.92
CA GLY A 16 -6.53 -10.23 18.71
C GLY A 16 -7.49 -9.80 17.60
N THR A 17 -7.19 -8.69 16.91
CA THR A 17 -8.03 -8.10 15.86
C THR A 17 -7.35 -8.21 14.51
N MET A 18 -8.13 -8.55 13.47
CA MET A 18 -7.67 -8.59 12.08
C MET A 18 -8.11 -7.32 11.36
N TYR A 19 -7.15 -6.55 10.87
CA TYR A 19 -7.33 -5.35 10.08
C TYR A 19 -7.02 -5.68 8.62
N HIS A 20 -7.90 -5.25 7.72
CA HIS A 20 -7.73 -5.46 6.29
C HIS A 20 -7.77 -4.12 5.57
N THR A 21 -7.01 -4.03 4.49
CA THR A 21 -7.12 -2.89 3.58
C THR A 21 -8.23 -3.13 2.56
N ARG A 22 -8.58 -2.08 1.82
CA ARG A 22 -9.24 -2.27 0.53
C ARG A 22 -8.38 -3.09 -0.43
N VAL A 23 -9.02 -3.61 -1.48
CA VAL A 23 -8.31 -4.21 -2.61
C VAL A 23 -7.88 -3.10 -3.56
N TYR A 24 -6.59 -3.06 -3.86
CA TYR A 24 -6.01 -2.18 -4.86
C TYR A 24 -5.94 -2.89 -6.20
N ASP A 25 -6.43 -2.23 -7.23
CA ASP A 25 -6.39 -2.69 -8.60
C ASP A 25 -5.24 -1.96 -9.33
N ILE A 26 -4.17 -2.69 -9.62
CA ILE A 26 -2.93 -2.15 -10.20
C ILE A 26 -2.90 -2.52 -11.68
N ASN A 27 -3.18 -1.54 -12.54
CA ASN A 27 -3.28 -1.74 -14.00
C ASN A 27 -1.97 -1.55 -14.77
N ASN A 28 -0.87 -1.20 -14.10
CA ASN A 28 0.43 -0.94 -14.70
C ASN A 28 1.56 -1.41 -13.79
N VAL A 29 1.61 -2.72 -13.58
CA VAL A 29 2.67 -3.35 -12.79
C VAL A 29 3.97 -3.35 -13.60
N ILE A 30 4.97 -2.63 -13.11
CA ILE A 30 6.29 -2.51 -13.73
C ILE A 30 7.26 -3.54 -13.13
N ASP A 31 7.24 -3.73 -11.82
CA ASP A 31 8.14 -4.66 -11.12
C ASP A 31 7.56 -5.11 -9.77
N CYS A 32 7.49 -6.41 -9.55
CA CYS A 32 6.95 -7.01 -8.32
C CYS A 32 8.02 -7.35 -7.28
N VAL A 33 9.30 -7.24 -7.64
CA VAL A 33 10.40 -7.54 -6.72
C VAL A 33 10.47 -6.44 -5.65
N GLY A 34 10.66 -6.84 -4.40
CA GLY A 34 10.76 -5.93 -3.25
C GLY A 34 9.43 -5.38 -2.72
N VAL A 35 8.28 -5.80 -3.25
CA VAL A 35 6.95 -5.32 -2.79
C VAL A 35 6.67 -5.71 -1.33
N GLY A 36 7.13 -6.90 -0.92
CA GLY A 36 7.06 -7.37 0.46
C GLY A 36 7.99 -6.61 1.40
N ASP A 37 9.21 -6.30 0.96
CA ASP A 37 10.16 -5.50 1.73
C ASP A 37 9.66 -4.07 1.90
N ALA A 38 9.05 -3.51 0.85
CA ALA A 38 8.36 -2.23 0.90
C ALA A 38 7.21 -2.24 1.93
N PHE A 39 6.44 -3.34 2.02
CA PHE A 39 5.37 -3.49 3.02
C PHE A 39 5.94 -3.45 4.43
N CYS A 40 6.95 -4.29 4.70
CA CYS A 40 7.58 -4.40 6.02
C CYS A 40 8.23 -3.08 6.44
N GLY A 41 8.97 -2.42 5.54
CA GLY A 41 9.60 -1.13 5.81
C GLY A 41 8.57 -0.03 6.10
N ALA A 42 7.49 0.01 5.32
CA ALA A 42 6.40 0.95 5.54
C ALA A 42 5.64 0.66 6.85
N LEU A 43 5.48 -0.61 7.24
CA LEU A 43 4.84 -0.99 8.50
C LEU A 43 5.68 -0.58 9.71
N LEU A 44 7.00 -0.74 9.66
CA LEU A 44 7.90 -0.27 10.71
C LEU A 44 7.83 1.26 10.88
N TYR A 45 7.83 1.99 9.76
CA TYR A 45 7.61 3.45 9.79
C TYR A 45 6.24 3.78 10.39
N ALA A 46 5.18 3.12 9.92
CA ALA A 46 3.81 3.36 10.35
C ALA A 46 3.58 3.07 11.84
N GLN A 47 4.26 2.04 12.38
CA GLN A 47 4.25 1.72 13.79
C GLN A 47 4.78 2.86 14.66
N SER A 48 5.79 3.59 14.16
CA SER A 48 6.37 4.75 14.85
C SER A 48 5.56 6.04 14.65
N ALA A 49 4.85 6.17 13.52
CA ALA A 49 4.14 7.38 13.13
C ALA A 49 2.69 7.45 13.64
N TRP A 50 2.02 6.30 13.80
CA TRP A 50 0.60 6.24 14.17
C TRP A 50 0.33 5.19 15.23
N THR A 51 -0.73 5.39 16.02
CA THR A 51 -1.24 4.41 17.01
C THR A 51 -2.37 3.54 16.44
N ASP A 52 -2.98 3.97 15.34
CA ASP A 52 -4.11 3.29 14.70
C ASP A 52 -3.63 2.13 13.80
N ASN A 53 -4.00 0.90 14.16
CA ASN A 53 -3.67 -0.31 13.42
C ASN A 53 -4.27 -0.34 12.01
N GLN A 54 -5.46 0.24 11.80
CA GLN A 54 -6.07 0.32 10.48
C GLN A 54 -5.24 1.23 9.57
N LYS A 55 -4.87 2.42 10.08
CA LYS A 55 -4.03 3.36 9.35
C LYS A 55 -2.65 2.78 9.03
N ARG A 56 -2.08 1.98 9.94
CA ARG A 56 -0.80 1.29 9.72
C ARG A 56 -0.87 0.31 8.56
N VAL A 57 -1.90 -0.54 8.50
CA VAL A 57 -2.03 -1.50 7.40
C VAL A 57 -2.34 -0.79 6.08
N ASP A 58 -3.21 0.23 6.09
CA ASP A 58 -3.54 0.99 4.88
C ASP A 58 -2.32 1.71 4.29
N PHE A 59 -1.51 2.35 5.13
CA PHE A 59 -0.27 3.00 4.70
C PHE A 59 0.73 2.00 4.13
N SER A 60 0.92 0.86 4.81
CA SER A 60 1.88 -0.16 4.40
C SER A 60 1.51 -0.79 3.05
N THR A 61 0.23 -1.09 2.86
CA THR A 61 -0.27 -1.61 1.58
C THR A 61 -0.19 -0.56 0.48
N ALA A 62 -0.53 0.69 0.74
CA ALA A 62 -0.42 1.76 -0.25
C ALA A 62 1.04 1.97 -0.71
N ALA A 63 2.01 1.89 0.20
CA ALA A 63 3.43 1.95 -0.14
C ALA A 63 3.86 0.77 -1.04
N SER A 64 3.43 -0.45 -0.72
CA SER A 64 3.68 -1.63 -1.56
C SER A 64 3.03 -1.55 -2.94
N VAL A 65 1.82 -0.99 -3.03
CA VAL A 65 1.13 -0.76 -4.30
C VAL A 65 1.92 0.22 -5.16
N LEU A 66 2.44 1.30 -4.59
CA LEU A 66 3.30 2.25 -5.31
C LEU A 66 4.64 1.62 -5.71
N LYS A 67 5.20 0.71 -4.91
CA LYS A 67 6.41 -0.03 -5.30
C LYS A 67 6.22 -0.85 -6.58
N ASN A 68 5.01 -1.38 -6.83
CA ASN A 68 4.72 -2.13 -8.06
C ASN A 68 4.83 -1.27 -9.33
N THR A 69 4.81 0.07 -9.22
CA THR A 69 4.90 1.00 -10.35
C THR A 69 6.29 1.62 -10.50
N ILE A 70 7.29 1.11 -9.75
CA ILE A 70 8.69 1.58 -9.78
C ILE A 70 9.60 0.39 -10.11
N SER A 71 10.47 0.57 -11.11
CA SER A 71 11.45 -0.45 -11.51
C SER A 71 12.61 -0.58 -10.50
N GLY A 72 13.04 -1.81 -10.25
CA GLY A 72 14.14 -2.14 -9.35
C GLY A 72 13.68 -2.37 -7.92
N ASP A 73 14.57 -2.88 -7.07
CA ASP A 73 14.19 -3.48 -5.78
C ASP A 73 13.87 -2.44 -4.68
N TYR A 74 14.36 -1.20 -4.81
CA TYR A 74 14.24 -0.18 -3.78
C TYR A 74 12.88 0.53 -3.79
N ASN A 75 12.30 0.71 -2.60
CA ASN A 75 11.10 1.52 -2.40
C ASN A 75 11.44 3.02 -2.37
N MET A 76 11.44 3.68 -3.53
CA MET A 76 11.70 5.12 -3.67
C MET A 76 10.41 5.95 -3.61
N VAL A 77 9.54 5.65 -2.64
CA VAL A 77 8.24 6.32 -2.48
C VAL A 77 8.30 7.27 -1.28
N LYS A 78 7.76 8.48 -1.44
CA LYS A 78 7.66 9.47 -0.36
C LYS A 78 6.41 9.25 0.47
N VAL A 79 6.49 9.59 1.76
CA VAL A 79 5.33 9.54 2.68
C VAL A 79 4.13 10.28 2.12
N SER A 80 4.32 11.47 1.53
CA SER A 80 3.25 12.27 0.94
C SER A 80 2.55 11.56 -0.23
N GLU A 81 3.27 10.81 -1.05
CA GLU A 81 2.70 10.07 -2.19
C GLU A 81 1.84 8.89 -1.70
N VAL A 82 2.25 8.24 -0.62
CA VAL A 82 1.46 7.19 0.04
C VAL A 82 0.18 7.78 0.64
N GLU A 83 0.29 8.91 1.35
CA GLU A 83 -0.86 9.60 1.93
C GLU A 83 -1.84 10.11 0.85
N GLU A 84 -1.34 10.62 -0.27
CA GLU A 84 -2.15 11.00 -1.42
C GLU A 84 -2.90 9.80 -2.02
N LEU A 85 -2.27 8.62 -2.12
CA LEU A 85 -2.93 7.41 -2.60
C LEU A 85 -4.02 6.91 -1.62
N MET A 86 -3.77 7.04 -0.32
CA MET A 86 -4.78 6.74 0.71
C MET A 86 -5.98 7.69 0.57
N ALA A 87 -5.73 9.00 0.44
CA ALA A 87 -6.75 10.04 0.34
C ALA A 87 -7.50 10.06 -1.00
N ARG A 88 -6.86 9.67 -2.12
CA ARG A 88 -7.51 9.59 -3.44
C ARG A 88 -8.74 8.69 -3.45
N ASN A 89 -8.80 7.71 -2.56
CA ASN A 89 -9.98 6.87 -2.43
C ASN A 89 -11.09 7.51 -1.61
N GLU A 90 -10.76 8.32 -0.60
CA GLU A 90 -11.76 9.12 0.12
C GLU A 90 -12.47 10.10 -0.83
N LYS A 91 -11.76 10.59 -1.85
CA LYS A 91 -12.33 11.47 -2.89
C LYS A 91 -12.93 10.71 -4.07
N GLY A 92 -12.41 9.54 -4.42
CA GLY A 92 -12.86 8.74 -5.57
C GLY A 92 -14.23 8.06 -5.40
N GLU A 93 -14.75 7.99 -4.17
CA GLU A 93 -16.11 7.52 -3.88
C GLU A 93 -17.19 8.63 -3.97
N LEU A 94 -16.77 9.90 -4.14
CA LEU A 94 -17.67 11.07 -4.17
C LEU A 94 -17.94 11.65 -5.57
N GLU A 95 -17.40 11.07 -6.64
CA GLU A 95 -17.72 11.50 -8.00
C GLU A 95 -18.63 10.48 -8.69
N ARG A 96 -19.92 10.83 -8.76
CA ARG A 96 -20.92 10.28 -9.70
C ARG A 96 -21.03 11.20 -10.90
#